data_AF-A0A0F0FWK1-F1
#
_entry.id   AF-A0A0F0FWK1-F1
#
_cell.length_a   1.000
_cell.length_b   1.000
_cell.length_c   1.000
_cell.angle_alpha   90.00
_cell.angle_beta   90.00
_cell.angle_gamma   90.00
#
_symmetry.space_group_name_H-M   'P 1'
#
loop_
_entity.id
_entity.type
_entity.pdbx_description
1 polymer ?
#
loop_
_entity_poly.entity_id
_entity_poly.type
_entity_poly.pdbx_seq_one_letter_code
_entity_poly.pdbx_strand_id
1 'polypeptide(L)'
;MLRCPTLVASLLMLLVTFSAGDARWMDGVGFLDRALQGGALVWIFLFCLLAYIPLLVLVASYALRDLMALYLYRNRRAVVNLFLFVVIPSIALYRFNAWFVREIL
;
A
#
# COMPACT_ATOMS: atom_id res chain seq x y z
N MET A 1 -16.54 -3.96 -6.58
CA MET A 1 -15.49 -4.39 -7.52
C MET A 1 -14.10 -3.79 -7.24
N LEU A 2 -13.93 -2.82 -6.33
CA LEU A 2 -12.63 -2.21 -5.98
C LEU A 2 -11.78 -2.97 -4.94
N ARG A 3 -12.22 -4.16 -4.52
CA ARG A 3 -11.53 -4.98 -3.48
C ARG A 3 -10.24 -5.63 -3.97
N CYS A 4 -10.21 -6.12 -5.21
CA CYS A 4 -9.00 -6.67 -5.81
C CYS A 4 -7.94 -5.60 -6.09
N PRO A 5 -8.25 -4.43 -6.71
CA PRO A 5 -7.23 -3.43 -6.96
C PRO A 5 -6.63 -2.84 -5.69
N THR A 6 -7.38 -2.75 -4.59
CA THR A 6 -6.84 -2.33 -3.27
C THR A 6 -5.82 -3.31 -2.71
N LEU A 7 -6.07 -4.63 -2.83
CA LEU A 7 -5.10 -5.65 -2.45
C LEU A 7 -3.85 -5.61 -3.33
N VAL A 8 -4.01 -5.48 -4.65
CA VAL A 8 -2.88 -5.41 -5.59
C VAL A 8 -2.02 -4.19 -5.29
N ALA A 9 -2.62 -3.02 -5.07
CA ALA A 9 -1.88 -1.81 -4.75
C ALA A 9 -1.20 -1.89 -3.36
N SER A 10 -1.83 -2.54 -2.38
CA SER A 10 -1.21 -2.80 -1.07
C SER A 10 -0.01 -3.73 -1.17
N LEU A 11 -0.08 -4.76 -2.02
CA LEU A 11 1.04 -5.65 -2.31
C LEU A 11 2.18 -4.93 -3.01
N LEU A 12 1.88 -4.06 -3.98
CA LEU A 12 2.88 -3.22 -4.64
C LEU A 12 3.59 -2.29 -3.67
N MET A 13 2.84 -1.67 -2.74
CA MET A 13 3.43 -0.86 -1.67
C MET A 13 4.39 -1.68 -0.82
N LEU A 14 3.98 -2.87 -0.36
CA LEU A 14 4.86 -3.75 0.42
C LEU A 14 6.10 -4.15 -0.38
N LEU A 15 5.95 -4.49 -1.67
CA LEU A 15 7.05 -4.84 -2.55
C LEU A 15 8.05 -3.70 -2.69
N VAL A 16 7.60 -2.46 -2.85
CA VAL A 16 8.48 -1.27 -2.83
C VAL A 16 9.17 -1.16 -1.48
N THR A 17 8.43 -1.29 -0.38
CA THR A 17 8.96 -1.12 0.97
C THR A 17 10.07 -2.14 1.30
N PHE A 18 9.93 -3.39 0.84
CA PHE A 18 10.92 -4.45 1.09
C PHE A 18 12.07 -4.46 0.06
N SER A 19 11.80 -4.10 -1.19
CA SER A 19 12.81 -4.01 -2.26
C SER A 19 13.75 -2.82 -2.06
N ALA A 20 13.24 -1.73 -1.49
CA ALA A 20 13.96 -0.48 -1.26
C ALA A 20 14.72 -0.43 0.08
N GLY A 21 15.24 -1.56 0.55
CA GLY A 21 15.94 -1.69 1.84
C GLY A 21 17.20 -0.83 2.01
N ASP A 22 17.69 -0.22 0.92
CA ASP A 22 18.60 0.92 0.91
C ASP A 22 18.03 1.92 -0.12
N ALA A 23 17.71 3.17 0.25
CA ALA A 23 17.27 4.20 -0.72
C ALA A 23 18.34 4.62 -1.75
N ARG A 24 19.45 3.88 -1.84
CA ARG A 24 20.55 4.10 -2.79
C ARG A 24 20.13 4.05 -4.26
N TRP A 25 18.93 3.54 -4.57
CA TRP A 25 18.34 3.66 -5.90
C TRP A 25 17.86 5.09 -6.23
N MET A 26 17.57 5.94 -5.22
CA MET A 26 17.29 7.38 -5.37
C MET A 26 18.56 8.22 -5.52
N ASP A 27 19.68 7.84 -4.87
CA ASP A 27 20.91 8.65 -4.74
C ASP A 27 21.79 8.79 -5.99
N GLY A 28 21.38 8.32 -7.17
CA GLY A 28 22.23 8.47 -8.35
C GLY A 28 21.59 9.20 -9.51
N VAL A 29 22.17 10.35 -9.73
CA VAL A 29 21.99 11.31 -10.81
C VAL A 29 22.64 10.81 -12.12
N GLY A 30 22.38 9.55 -12.50
CA GLY A 30 23.00 8.89 -13.67
C GLY A 30 21.95 8.30 -14.60
N PHE A 31 21.64 9.01 -15.69
CA PHE A 31 20.51 8.75 -16.58
C PHE A 31 20.61 7.49 -17.45
N LEU A 32 21.79 6.87 -17.59
CA LEU A 32 22.04 5.90 -18.68
C LEU A 32 22.18 4.43 -18.26
N ASP A 33 22.69 4.10 -17.06
CA ASP A 33 22.90 2.69 -16.64
C ASP A 33 21.74 2.10 -15.81
N ARG A 34 20.68 2.89 -15.53
CA ARG A 34 19.60 2.58 -14.56
C ARG A 34 18.24 2.23 -15.17
N ALA A 35 18.12 2.16 -16.49
CA ALA A 35 16.85 2.26 -17.20
C ALA A 35 15.84 1.11 -16.96
N LEU A 36 16.28 -0.07 -16.50
CA LEU A 36 15.40 -1.25 -16.39
C LEU A 36 14.94 -1.59 -14.97
N GLN A 37 15.79 -1.47 -13.94
CA GLN A 37 15.42 -1.78 -12.55
C GLN A 37 15.15 -0.55 -11.69
N GLY A 38 15.98 0.50 -11.82
CA GLY A 38 15.79 1.76 -11.08
C GLY A 38 14.58 2.54 -11.58
N GLY A 39 14.39 2.62 -12.90
CA GLY A 39 13.24 3.31 -13.50
C GLY A 39 11.89 2.69 -13.11
N ALA A 40 11.76 1.37 -13.20
CA ALA A 40 10.51 0.68 -12.87
C ALA A 40 10.12 0.86 -11.39
N LEU A 41 11.08 0.75 -10.46
CA LEU A 41 10.83 0.97 -9.02
C LEU A 41 10.43 2.42 -8.71
N VAL A 42 11.03 3.41 -9.40
CA VAL A 42 10.63 4.82 -9.28
C VAL A 42 9.18 5.04 -9.73
N TRP A 43 8.76 4.45 -10.85
CA TRP A 43 7.38 4.55 -11.31
C TRP A 43 6.39 3.86 -10.36
N ILE A 44 6.74 2.68 -9.85
CA ILE A 44 5.91 1.97 -8.86
C ILE A 44 5.85 2.79 -7.56
N PHE A 45 6.95 3.41 -7.13
CA PHE A 45 6.97 4.29 -5.97
C PHE A 45 6.08 5.52 -6.16
N LEU A 46 6.17 6.23 -7.29
CA LEU A 46 5.30 7.36 -7.63
C LEU A 46 3.83 6.95 -7.64
N PHE A 47 3.52 5.79 -8.24
CA PHE A 47 2.17 5.23 -8.19
C PHE A 47 1.71 4.95 -6.76
N CYS A 48 2.55 4.35 -5.92
CA CYS A 48 2.24 4.09 -4.52
C CYS A 48 2.02 5.39 -3.73
N LEU A 49 2.87 6.40 -3.94
CA LEU A 49 2.75 7.70 -3.30
C LEU A 49 1.41 8.36 -3.65
N LEU A 50 1.04 8.37 -4.93
CA LEU A 50 -0.22 8.95 -5.41
C LEU A 50 -1.44 8.13 -4.94
N ALA A 51 -1.30 6.80 -4.90
CA ALA A 51 -2.35 5.88 -4.48
C ALA A 51 -2.55 5.83 -2.95
N TYR A 52 -1.61 6.36 -2.15
CA TYR A 52 -1.66 6.31 -0.68
C TYR A 52 -2.92 6.93 -0.09
N ILE A 53 -3.25 8.17 -0.45
CA ILE A 53 -4.44 8.86 0.07
C ILE A 53 -5.73 8.13 -0.37
N PRO A 54 -5.93 7.80 -1.67
CA PRO A 54 -7.07 6.99 -2.10
C PRO A 54 -7.21 5.67 -1.36
N LEU A 55 -6.11 4.92 -1.16
CA LEU A 55 -6.11 3.65 -0.43
C LEU A 55 -6.51 3.83 1.03
N LEU A 56 -5.98 4.86 1.70
CA LEU A 56 -6.32 5.15 3.09
C LEU A 56 -7.83 5.40 3.25
N VAL A 57 -8.41 6.22 2.37
CA VAL A 57 -9.86 6.50 2.37
C VAL A 57 -10.66 5.23 2.07
N LEU A 58 -10.24 4.44 1.08
CA LEU A 58 -10.88 3.17 0.72
C LEU A 58 -10.87 2.18 1.89
N VAL A 59 -9.73 1.98 2.53
CA VAL A 59 -9.57 1.08 3.68
C VAL A 59 -10.44 1.53 4.84
N ALA A 60 -10.47 2.83 5.16
CA ALA A 60 -11.34 3.38 6.19
C ALA A 60 -12.83 3.15 5.87
N SER A 61 -13.23 3.34 4.61
CA SER A 61 -14.62 3.11 4.16
C SER A 61 -15.03 1.64 4.27
N TYR A 62 -14.11 0.71 3.95
CA TYR A 62 -14.35 -0.72 4.09
C TYR A 62 -14.42 -1.14 5.55
N ALA A 63 -13.55 -0.61 6.40
CA ALA A 63 -13.60 -0.84 7.84
C ALA A 63 -14.95 -0.44 8.44
N LEU A 64 -15.42 0.79 8.16
CA LEU A 64 -16.72 1.27 8.64
C LEU A 64 -17.86 0.38 8.14
N ARG A 65 -17.87 0.03 6.86
CA ARG A 65 -18.94 -0.78 6.27
C ARG A 65 -18.98 -2.19 6.84
N ASP A 66 -17.83 -2.84 6.99
CA ASP A 66 -17.75 -4.20 7.51
C ASP A 66 -18.01 -4.24 9.04
N LEU A 67 -17.58 -3.22 9.80
CA LEU A 67 -17.96 -3.06 11.21
C LEU A 67 -19.47 -2.88 11.38
N MET A 68 -20.08 -2.02 10.57
CA MET A 68 -21.53 -1.80 10.59
C MET A 68 -22.29 -3.08 10.21
N ALA A 69 -21.78 -3.84 9.23
CA ALA A 69 -22.37 -5.12 8.83
C ALA A 69 -22.23 -6.20 9.93
N LEU A 70 -21.12 -6.21 10.65
CA LEU A 70 -20.90 -7.09 11.80
C LEU A 70 -21.86 -6.75 12.94
N TYR A 71 -22.02 -5.45 13.24
CA TYR A 71 -22.86 -4.95 14.32
C TYR A 71 -24.35 -5.20 14.05
N LEU A 72 -24.84 -4.83 12.86
CA LEU A 72 -26.27 -4.91 12.54
C LEU A 72 -26.74 -6.31 12.15
N TYR A 73 -25.95 -7.04 11.35
CA TYR A 73 -26.39 -8.30 10.75
C TYR A 73 -25.71 -9.53 11.34
N ARG A 74 -24.83 -9.36 12.35
CA ARG A 74 -24.02 -10.45 12.95
C ARG A 74 -23.31 -11.31 11.90
N ASN A 75 -23.00 -10.71 10.75
CA ASN A 75 -22.52 -11.44 9.60
C ASN A 75 -21.05 -11.86 9.84
N ARG A 76 -20.83 -13.13 10.18
CA ARG A 76 -19.49 -13.66 10.45
C ARG A 76 -18.54 -13.54 9.25
N ARG A 77 -19.06 -13.45 8.01
CA ARG A 77 -18.23 -13.21 6.82
C ARG A 77 -17.62 -11.80 6.82
N ALA A 78 -18.19 -10.84 7.54
CA ALA A 78 -17.63 -9.51 7.69
C ALA A 78 -16.30 -9.52 8.48
N VAL A 79 -16.10 -10.48 9.39
CA VAL A 79 -14.83 -10.64 10.12
C VAL A 79 -13.69 -10.97 9.16
N VAL A 80 -13.92 -11.91 8.23
CA VAL A 80 -12.92 -12.30 7.23
C VAL A 80 -12.62 -11.13 6.29
N ASN A 81 -13.64 -10.36 5.89
CA ASN A 81 -13.43 -9.16 5.08
C ASN A 81 -12.64 -8.08 5.81
N LEU A 82 -12.94 -7.83 7.09
CA LEU A 82 -12.17 -6.92 7.94
C LEU A 82 -10.70 -7.33 7.98
N PHE A 83 -10.42 -8.61 8.16
CA PHE A 83 -9.04 -9.08 8.21
C PHE A 83 -8.32 -8.91 6.86
N LEU A 84 -8.94 -9.33 5.76
CA LEU A 84 -8.30 -9.31 4.45
C LEU A 84 -8.20 -7.91 3.84
N PHE A 85 -9.25 -7.08 3.99
CA PHE A 85 -9.37 -5.80 3.28
C PHE A 85 -9.14 -4.57 4.16
N VAL A 86 -8.92 -4.77 5.46
CA VAL A 86 -8.55 -3.67 6.37
C VAL A 86 -7.18 -3.94 6.98
N VAL A 87 -6.98 -5.07 7.65
CA VAL A 87 -5.71 -5.32 8.36
C VAL A 87 -4.53 -5.39 7.39
N ILE A 88 -4.62 -6.16 6.31
CA ILE A 88 -3.51 -6.30 5.35
C ILE A 88 -3.16 -4.96 4.68
N PRO A 89 -4.12 -4.20 4.10
CA PRO A 89 -3.83 -2.88 3.54
C PRO A 89 -3.32 -1.86 4.58
N SER A 90 -3.84 -1.89 5.82
CA SER A 90 -3.37 -1.00 6.88
C SER A 90 -1.91 -1.28 7.25
N ILE A 91 -1.48 -2.54 7.30
CA ILE A 91 -0.08 -2.89 7.52
C ILE A 91 0.80 -2.38 6.36
N ALA A 92 0.34 -2.53 5.12
CA ALA A 92 1.03 -2.03 3.94
C ALA A 92 1.21 -0.50 3.99
N LEU A 93 0.13 0.24 4.27
CA LEU A 93 0.16 1.70 4.41
C LEU A 93 1.10 2.14 5.55
N TYR A 94 1.01 1.48 6.71
CA TYR A 94 1.85 1.80 7.86
C TYR A 94 3.34 1.56 7.56
N ARG A 95 3.68 0.41 6.97
CA ARG A 95 5.06 0.07 6.62
C ARG A 95 5.62 1.03 5.56
N PHE A 96 4.83 1.32 4.53
CA PHE A 96 5.22 2.27 3.49
C PHE A 96 5.51 3.66 4.08
N ASN A 97 4.62 4.15 4.97
CA ASN A 97 4.83 5.44 5.64
C ASN A 97 6.05 5.43 6.57
N ALA A 98 6.23 4.37 7.36
CA ALA A 98 7.37 4.25 8.27
C ALA A 98 8.72 4.19 7.52
N TRP A 99 8.77 3.50 6.39
CA TRP A 99 9.94 3.47 5.52
C TRP A 99 10.15 4.84 4.84
N PHE A 100 9.11 5.47 4.30
CA PHE A 100 9.19 6.79 3.69
C PHE A 100 9.75 7.83 4.66
N VAL A 101 9.25 7.86 5.90
CA VAL A 101 9.72 8.78 6.95
C VAL A 101 11.15 8.47 7.38
N ARG A 102 11.58 7.21 7.39
CA ARG A 102 12.94 6.84 7.83
C ARG A 102 14.00 7.13 6.76
N GLU A 103 13.65 6.92 5.50
CA GLU A 103 14.62 6.78 4.43
C GLU A 103 14.66 7.99 3.49
N ILE A 104 13.57 8.77 3.40
CA ILE A 104 13.43 9.89 2.46
C ILE A 104 13.33 11.25 3.18
N LEU A 105 12.75 11.30 4.37
CA LEU A 105 12.51 12.53 5.16
C LEU A 105 13.57 12.67 6.26
#